data_AF-A0A2E5IKC3-F1
#
_entry.id   AF-A0A2E5IKC3-F1
#
_cell.length_a   1.000
_cell.length_b   1.000
_cell.length_c   1.000
_cell.angle_alpha   90.00
_cell.angle_beta   90.00
_cell.angle_gamma   90.00
#
_symmetry.space_group_name_H-M   'P 1'
#
loop_
_entity.id
_entity.type
_entity.pdbx_description
1 polymer ?
#
loop_
_entity_poly.entity_id
_entity_poly.type
_entity_poly.pdbx_seq_one_letter_code
_entity_poly.pdbx_strand_id
1 'polypeptide(L)'
;MYKKFLYIFFIGFALISCHVDSSTDTTNNSLRQKIETATPFVPIFEDFDKIVRATVEARLDNFEISSEVESQVSLALTATSIAVYGTATKTNTPQPTSTPTPLPTITNTPSPLPTYTPLPTYTVVPTVTSIPPTNTPNPTITPSPLPTSTPTSIPIPTPLPTMTPTPTITTIDVLAQATKKVVKILSGSSGGSGVLVSGNDPLTTFIITNEHVIEDKSDMLIELYNGNKHEGQIIFEDKEIDIAIIEINAFDLEVFDILLVGPPAVGLEVYALGYPLNENYSVTSGIVSANLYEEDSGIQMVQTDAALNPGNSGGALINRNGALVGINTSRKEKTGSGRIVTNMGYATLIDEVYQKSPHLFNADIQR
;
A
#
# COMPACT_ATOMS: atom_id res chain seq x y z
N MET A 1 -31.31 0.95 12.94
CA MET A 1 -30.74 -0.28 12.32
C MET A 1 -29.49 -0.81 13.04
N TYR A 2 -28.63 0.04 13.63
CA TYR A 2 -27.40 -0.40 14.31
C TYR A 2 -27.58 -1.22 15.61
N LYS A 3 -28.70 -1.07 16.34
CA LYS A 3 -28.98 -1.87 17.55
C LYS A 3 -29.37 -3.34 17.27
N LYS A 4 -29.75 -3.70 16.03
CA LYS A 4 -30.14 -5.08 15.67
C LYS A 4 -28.95 -5.96 15.27
N PHE A 5 -27.87 -5.37 14.75
CA PHE A 5 -26.66 -6.11 14.36
C PHE A 5 -25.78 -6.47 15.57
N LEU A 6 -25.73 -5.59 16.56
CA LEU A 6 -24.93 -5.80 17.78
C LEU A 6 -25.48 -6.94 18.66
N TYR A 7 -26.79 -7.19 18.64
CA TYR A 7 -27.43 -8.21 19.48
C TYR A 7 -27.24 -9.64 18.96
N ILE A 8 -27.14 -9.82 17.63
CA ILE A 8 -26.88 -11.12 16.99
C ILE A 8 -25.42 -11.54 17.17
N PHE A 9 -24.49 -10.57 17.19
CA PHE A 9 -23.07 -10.83 17.40
C PHE A 9 -22.75 -11.28 18.84
N PHE A 10 -23.44 -10.72 19.84
CA PHE A 10 -23.23 -11.07 21.25
C PHE A 10 -23.69 -12.49 21.62
N ILE A 11 -24.75 -13.01 20.99
CA ILE A 11 -25.25 -14.38 21.25
C ILE A 11 -24.31 -15.43 20.64
N GLY A 12 -23.68 -15.13 19.49
CA GLY A 12 -22.69 -16.02 18.87
C GLY A 12 -21.41 -16.16 19.69
N PHE A 13 -20.97 -15.10 20.36
CA PHE A 13 -19.74 -15.11 21.16
C PHE A 13 -19.89 -15.83 22.50
N ALA A 14 -21.05 -15.70 23.16
CA ALA A 14 -21.33 -16.37 24.43
C ALA A 14 -21.37 -17.91 24.32
N LEU A 15 -21.66 -18.46 23.14
CA LEU A 15 -21.68 -19.92 22.89
C LEU A 15 -20.29 -20.50 22.60
N ILE A 16 -19.31 -19.68 22.21
CA ILE A 16 -17.94 -20.11 21.88
C ILE A 16 -17.03 -20.03 23.11
N SER A 17 -17.27 -19.07 24.02
CA SER A 17 -16.43 -18.87 25.22
C SER A 17 -16.63 -19.87 26.37
N CYS A 18 -17.51 -20.88 26.24
CA CYS A 18 -17.70 -21.92 27.26
C CYS A 18 -16.91 -23.22 26.98
N HIS A 19 -16.05 -23.27 25.96
CA HIS A 19 -15.38 -24.52 25.56
C HIS A 19 -13.85 -24.49 25.50
N VAL A 20 -13.19 -23.53 26.16
CA VAL A 20 -11.73 -23.56 26.30
C VAL A 20 -11.36 -23.26 27.75
N ASP A 21 -11.39 -24.30 28.58
CA ASP A 21 -10.59 -24.40 29.81
C ASP A 21 -10.49 -25.88 30.21
N SER A 22 -9.48 -26.58 29.67
CA SER A 22 -8.75 -27.63 30.40
C SER A 22 -7.60 -28.21 29.56
N SER A 23 -6.44 -27.60 29.69
CA SER A 23 -5.15 -28.30 29.58
C SER A 23 -4.16 -27.40 30.33
N THR A 24 -3.42 -27.81 31.36
CA THR A 24 -2.65 -29.05 31.54
C THR A 24 -2.19 -29.12 33.00
N ASP A 25 -2.15 -30.30 33.63
CA ASP A 25 -0.95 -30.66 34.40
C ASP A 25 -0.81 -32.18 34.63
N THR A 26 0.44 -32.53 34.87
CA THR A 26 1.28 -33.71 34.76
C THR A 26 0.97 -34.97 35.59
N THR A 27 1.49 -36.10 35.06
CA THR A 27 2.07 -37.27 35.75
C THR A 27 1.35 -37.85 36.98
N ASN A 28 0.75 -39.05 36.85
CA ASN A 28 1.19 -40.23 37.62
C ASN A 28 0.41 -41.50 37.28
N ASN A 29 1.18 -42.58 37.17
CA ASN A 29 0.71 -43.95 37.12
C ASN A 29 0.42 -44.41 38.57
N SER A 30 -0.85 -44.41 39.00
CA SER A 30 -1.28 -45.29 40.09
C SER A 30 -2.80 -45.51 40.05
N LEU A 31 -3.22 -46.74 40.34
CA LEU A 31 -4.57 -47.16 40.69
C LEU A 31 -5.55 -47.45 39.53
N ARG A 32 -5.27 -48.55 38.81
CA ARG A 32 -6.33 -49.54 38.60
C ARG A 32 -6.64 -50.19 39.95
N GLN A 33 -7.80 -49.90 40.55
CA GLN A 33 -8.74 -50.91 41.06
C GLN A 33 -9.94 -50.30 41.82
N LYS A 34 -11.14 -50.78 41.45
CA LYS A 34 -12.25 -51.18 42.34
C LYS A 34 -13.10 -50.06 42.98
N ILE A 35 -14.37 -49.94 42.57
CA ILE A 35 -15.54 -50.60 43.20
C ILE A 35 -16.82 -50.15 42.48
N GLU A 36 -17.71 -51.13 42.29
CA GLU A 36 -19.02 -51.10 41.64
C GLU A 36 -20.12 -50.40 42.45
N THR A 37 -21.21 -50.08 41.74
CA THR A 37 -22.62 -49.94 42.19
C THR A 37 -23.04 -48.71 43.03
N ALA A 38 -23.61 -47.70 42.36
CA ALA A 38 -24.84 -47.01 42.77
C ALA A 38 -25.39 -46.14 41.61
N THR A 39 -26.66 -46.39 41.23
CA THR A 39 -27.65 -45.55 40.52
C THR A 39 -27.21 -44.37 39.63
N PRO A 40 -27.65 -44.27 38.36
CA PRO A 40 -27.33 -43.11 37.53
C PRO A 40 -28.05 -41.85 38.04
N PHE A 41 -27.25 -40.85 38.40
CA PHE A 41 -27.66 -39.47 38.59
C PHE A 41 -28.12 -38.94 37.22
N VAL A 42 -29.42 -38.65 37.07
CA VAL A 42 -29.96 -37.95 35.89
C VAL A 42 -29.61 -36.47 36.04
N PRO A 43 -28.78 -35.87 35.17
CA PRO A 43 -28.56 -34.44 35.24
C PRO A 43 -29.72 -33.71 34.56
N ILE A 44 -30.29 -32.77 35.31
CA ILE A 44 -31.33 -31.82 34.95
C ILE A 44 -30.82 -30.97 33.77
N PHE A 45 -31.17 -31.34 32.54
CA PHE A 45 -30.83 -30.58 31.32
C PHE A 45 -31.96 -30.45 30.29
N GLU A 46 -33.20 -30.86 30.61
CA GLU A 46 -34.33 -30.66 29.69
C GLU A 46 -34.99 -29.27 29.76
N ASP A 47 -34.70 -28.45 30.79
CA ASP A 47 -35.40 -27.18 30.98
C ASP A 47 -34.68 -25.96 30.37
N PHE A 48 -33.38 -26.06 30.04
CA PHE A 48 -32.65 -24.94 29.44
C PHE A 48 -33.13 -24.63 28.02
N ASP A 49 -33.41 -25.66 27.22
CA ASP A 49 -33.87 -25.50 25.84
C ASP A 49 -35.27 -24.89 25.75
N LYS A 50 -36.14 -25.21 26.73
CA LYS A 50 -37.49 -24.62 26.84
C LYS A 50 -37.43 -23.16 27.28
N ILE A 51 -36.55 -22.81 28.21
CA ILE A 51 -36.38 -21.42 28.69
C ILE A 51 -35.81 -20.53 27.58
N VAL A 52 -34.83 -21.02 26.82
CA VAL A 52 -34.23 -20.29 25.70
C VAL A 52 -35.25 -20.11 24.57
N ARG A 53 -35.99 -21.17 24.20
CA ARG A 53 -37.07 -21.05 23.19
C ARG A 53 -38.18 -20.09 23.63
N ALA A 54 -38.69 -20.21 24.85
CA ALA A 54 -39.75 -19.34 25.35
C ALA A 54 -39.30 -17.86 25.42
N THR A 55 -38.02 -17.60 25.73
CA THR A 55 -37.47 -16.24 25.77
C THR A 55 -37.30 -15.64 24.38
N VAL A 56 -37.00 -16.46 23.37
CA VAL A 56 -36.87 -16.04 21.96
C VAL A 56 -38.25 -15.84 21.33
N GLU A 57 -39.21 -16.75 21.55
CA GLU A 57 -40.58 -16.65 21.03
C GLU A 57 -41.34 -15.46 21.61
N ALA A 58 -41.25 -15.22 22.93
CA ALA A 58 -41.90 -14.07 23.56
C ALA A 58 -41.33 -12.69 23.15
N ARG A 59 -40.16 -12.66 22.49
CA ARG A 59 -39.54 -11.43 21.95
C ARG A 59 -39.86 -11.19 20.46
N LEU A 60 -40.34 -12.22 19.76
CA LEU A 60 -40.67 -12.17 18.33
C LEU A 60 -42.11 -11.69 18.08
N ASP A 61 -43.06 -12.00 18.98
CA ASP A 61 -44.47 -11.58 18.85
C ASP A 61 -44.69 -10.05 18.89
N ASN A 62 -43.68 -9.27 19.31
CA ASN A 62 -43.73 -7.81 19.37
C ASN A 62 -43.18 -7.09 18.12
N PHE A 63 -42.89 -7.81 17.04
CA PHE A 63 -42.41 -7.22 15.78
C PHE A 63 -43.18 -7.81 14.59
N GLU A 64 -43.99 -7.00 13.90
CA GLU A 64 -44.46 -7.38 12.56
C GLU A 64 -43.24 -7.46 11.62
N ILE A 65 -42.95 -8.66 11.13
CA ILE A 65 -41.90 -8.93 10.16
C ILE A 65 -42.57 -9.44 8.88
N SER A 66 -42.22 -8.81 7.75
CA SER A 66 -42.66 -9.18 6.41
C SER A 66 -42.25 -10.62 6.05
N SER A 67 -43.10 -11.31 5.29
CA SER A 67 -43.00 -12.73 4.88
C SER A 67 -41.69 -13.13 4.17
N GLU A 68 -40.84 -12.18 3.80
CA GLU A 68 -39.54 -12.43 3.15
C GLU A 68 -38.44 -12.90 4.14
N VAL A 69 -38.63 -12.75 5.45
CA VAL A 69 -37.64 -13.14 6.48
C VAL A 69 -37.85 -14.56 7.01
N GLU A 70 -39.06 -15.14 6.90
CA GLU A 70 -39.35 -16.49 7.41
C GLU A 70 -38.61 -17.60 6.65
N SER A 71 -38.32 -17.41 5.36
CA SER A 71 -37.66 -18.43 4.53
C SER A 71 -36.17 -18.58 4.85
N GLN A 72 -35.51 -17.48 5.23
CA GLN A 72 -34.07 -17.46 5.53
C GLN A 72 -33.76 -18.01 6.94
N VAL A 73 -34.70 -17.87 7.88
CA VAL A 73 -34.56 -18.41 9.24
C VAL A 73 -34.78 -19.93 9.26
N SER A 74 -35.67 -20.45 8.43
CA SER A 74 -35.93 -21.89 8.31
C SER A 74 -34.73 -22.67 7.73
N LEU A 75 -33.97 -22.04 6.83
CA LEU A 75 -32.72 -22.57 6.25
C LEU A 75 -31.55 -22.56 7.26
N ALA A 76 -31.48 -21.55 8.13
CA ALA A 76 -30.43 -21.45 9.15
C ALA A 76 -30.62 -22.45 10.31
N LEU A 77 -31.86 -22.84 10.63
CA LEU A 77 -32.17 -23.81 11.71
C LEU A 77 -32.03 -25.28 11.30
N THR A 78 -31.99 -25.60 10.00
CA THR A 78 -31.75 -26.98 9.51
C THR A 78 -30.27 -27.31 9.34
N ALA A 79 -29.40 -26.31 9.19
CA ALA A 79 -27.97 -26.52 8.99
C ALA A 79 -27.19 -26.81 10.29
N THR A 80 -27.72 -26.44 11.46
CA THR A 80 -27.04 -26.63 12.76
C THR A 80 -27.31 -27.99 13.42
N SER A 81 -28.12 -28.86 12.84
CA SER A 81 -28.45 -30.18 13.42
C SER A 81 -27.58 -31.33 12.90
N ILE A 82 -26.73 -31.11 11.89
CA ILE A 82 -25.99 -32.20 11.21
C ILE A 82 -24.51 -32.29 11.62
N ALA A 83 -23.98 -31.32 12.37
CA ALA A 83 -22.55 -31.28 12.72
C ALA A 83 -22.16 -31.98 14.05
N VAL A 84 -23.08 -32.66 14.76
CA VAL A 84 -22.81 -33.15 16.14
C VAL A 84 -22.71 -34.69 16.29
N TYR A 85 -23.07 -35.51 15.31
CA TYR A 85 -22.84 -36.97 15.38
C TYR A 85 -22.42 -37.56 14.04
N GLY A 86 -21.12 -37.78 13.85
CA GLY A 86 -20.59 -38.52 12.70
C GLY A 86 -20.65 -40.04 12.91
N THR A 87 -21.39 -40.75 12.08
CA THR A 87 -21.08 -42.15 11.72
C THR A 87 -20.83 -42.23 10.22
N ALA A 88 -19.73 -42.91 9.86
CA ALA A 88 -19.23 -43.01 8.50
C ALA A 88 -20.22 -43.76 7.60
N THR A 89 -20.78 -43.07 6.60
CA THR A 89 -21.55 -43.68 5.53
C THR A 89 -20.81 -43.48 4.22
N LYS A 90 -20.51 -44.57 3.51
CA LYS A 90 -19.95 -44.55 2.15
C LYS A 90 -20.92 -43.83 1.22
N THR A 91 -20.51 -42.72 0.63
CA THR A 91 -21.27 -42.02 -0.41
C THR A 91 -20.51 -42.14 -1.74
N ASN A 92 -21.22 -42.54 -2.79
CA ASN A 92 -20.69 -42.68 -4.14
C ASN A 92 -20.14 -41.34 -4.63
N THR A 93 -18.86 -41.35 -5.00
CA THR A 93 -18.16 -40.21 -5.60
C THR A 93 -18.84 -39.83 -6.92
N PRO A 94 -19.27 -38.57 -7.13
CA PRO A 94 -19.65 -38.09 -8.45
C PRO A 94 -18.40 -38.03 -9.34
N GLN A 95 -18.48 -38.63 -10.52
CA GLN A 95 -17.45 -38.54 -11.56
C GLN A 95 -17.31 -37.07 -12.01
N PRO A 96 -16.08 -36.53 -12.12
CA PRO A 96 -15.88 -35.13 -12.50
C PRO A 96 -16.41 -34.89 -13.92
N THR A 97 -17.32 -33.93 -14.04
CA THR A 97 -17.78 -33.40 -15.33
C THR A 97 -16.67 -32.52 -15.89
N SER A 98 -16.14 -32.86 -17.06
CA SER A 98 -15.11 -32.08 -17.75
C SER A 98 -15.69 -30.76 -18.23
N THR A 99 -15.35 -29.66 -17.56
CA THR A 99 -15.51 -28.31 -18.11
C THR A 99 -14.47 -28.14 -19.22
N PRO A 100 -14.84 -27.75 -20.45
CA PRO A 100 -13.85 -27.50 -21.50
C PRO A 100 -13.05 -26.24 -21.15
N THR A 101 -11.75 -26.41 -20.90
CA THR A 101 -10.76 -25.33 -20.85
C THR A 101 -10.77 -24.58 -22.17
N PRO A 102 -10.90 -23.23 -22.20
CA PRO A 102 -10.70 -22.49 -23.44
C PRO A 102 -9.25 -22.67 -23.91
N LEU A 103 -9.09 -23.17 -25.13
CA LEU A 103 -7.80 -23.33 -25.80
C LEU A 103 -7.13 -21.95 -25.97
N PRO A 104 -5.81 -21.81 -25.74
CA PRO A 104 -5.14 -20.53 -25.96
C PRO A 104 -5.32 -20.10 -27.41
N THR A 105 -5.82 -18.88 -27.59
CA THR A 105 -5.88 -18.24 -28.91
C THR A 105 -4.45 -17.95 -29.34
N ILE A 106 -4.00 -18.60 -30.41
CA ILE A 106 -2.77 -18.26 -31.13
C ILE A 106 -2.87 -16.81 -31.59
N THR A 107 -2.21 -15.91 -30.87
CA THR A 107 -1.99 -14.55 -31.33
C THR A 107 -0.92 -14.62 -32.41
N ASN A 108 -1.33 -14.41 -33.66
CA ASN A 108 -0.41 -14.20 -34.78
C ASN A 108 0.43 -12.96 -34.47
N THR A 109 1.62 -13.17 -33.90
CA THR A 109 2.67 -12.15 -33.91
C THR A 109 3.26 -12.16 -35.32
N PRO A 110 3.21 -11.06 -36.08
CA PRO A 110 3.86 -11.02 -37.39
C PRO A 110 5.38 -11.17 -37.19
N SER A 111 5.94 -12.23 -37.75
CA SER A 111 7.39 -12.42 -37.88
C SER A 111 7.97 -11.27 -38.71
N PRO A 112 9.12 -10.67 -38.35
CA PRO A 112 9.74 -9.63 -39.17
C PRO A 112 10.11 -10.19 -40.54
N LEU A 113 9.63 -9.52 -41.59
CA LEU A 113 9.90 -9.82 -42.99
C LEU A 113 11.42 -9.69 -43.26
N PRO A 114 12.06 -10.61 -44.01
CA PRO A 114 13.47 -10.48 -44.36
C PRO A 114 13.73 -9.18 -45.14
N THR A 115 14.67 -8.38 -44.67
CA THR A 115 15.12 -7.17 -45.34
C THR A 115 15.88 -7.55 -46.62
N TYR A 116 15.38 -7.12 -47.77
CA TYR A 116 16.06 -7.30 -49.05
C TYR A 116 17.33 -6.45 -49.10
N THR A 117 18.48 -7.09 -49.27
CA THR A 117 19.74 -6.43 -49.63
C THR A 117 19.65 -5.96 -51.09
N PRO A 118 19.80 -4.66 -51.39
CA PRO A 118 19.77 -4.20 -52.78
C PRO A 118 21.01 -4.68 -53.55
N LEU A 119 20.81 -5.09 -54.79
CA LEU A 119 21.84 -5.52 -55.73
C LEU A 119 22.72 -4.32 -56.14
N PRO A 120 24.06 -4.46 -56.30
CA PRO A 120 24.94 -3.36 -56.67
C PRO A 120 24.54 -2.74 -58.02
N THR A 121 24.44 -1.41 -58.04
CA THR A 121 24.17 -0.63 -59.26
C THR A 121 25.48 -0.46 -60.04
N TYR A 122 25.46 -0.85 -61.32
CA TYR A 122 26.60 -0.69 -62.23
C TYR A 122 26.83 0.79 -62.56
N THR A 123 28.05 1.28 -62.33
CA THR A 123 28.50 2.62 -62.74
C THR A 123 28.76 2.64 -64.24
N VAL A 124 28.21 3.64 -64.94
CA VAL A 124 28.42 3.84 -66.37
C VAL A 124 29.83 4.38 -66.62
N VAL A 125 30.59 3.73 -67.49
CA VAL A 125 31.90 4.19 -67.97
C VAL A 125 31.69 5.41 -68.90
N PRO A 126 32.41 6.53 -68.72
CA PRO A 126 32.26 7.68 -69.60
C PRO A 126 32.84 7.43 -70.99
N THR A 127 32.05 7.74 -72.02
CA THR A 127 32.43 7.73 -73.43
C THR A 127 33.39 8.88 -73.74
N VAL A 128 34.55 8.55 -74.30
CA VAL A 128 35.56 9.50 -74.78
C VAL A 128 35.03 10.24 -76.01
N THR A 129 34.92 11.57 -75.93
CA THR A 129 34.67 12.43 -77.09
C THR A 129 35.98 13.11 -77.48
N SER A 130 36.42 12.93 -78.74
CA SER A 130 37.61 13.55 -79.30
C SER A 130 37.34 15.01 -79.70
N ILE A 131 38.22 15.91 -79.26
CA ILE A 131 38.17 17.36 -79.56
C ILE A 131 39.25 17.64 -80.63
N PRO A 132 38.96 18.41 -81.70
CA PRO A 132 39.94 18.74 -82.75
C PRO A 132 40.97 19.79 -82.28
N PRO A 133 42.16 19.83 -82.90
CA PRO A 133 43.28 20.65 -82.43
C PRO A 133 43.05 22.13 -82.76
N THR A 134 43.28 23.01 -81.79
CA THR A 134 43.32 24.47 -82.01
C THR A 134 44.66 25.04 -81.58
N ASN A 135 45.14 25.97 -82.40
CA ASN A 135 46.51 26.47 -82.52
C ASN A 135 47.12 27.05 -81.24
N THR A 136 48.39 26.69 -81.04
CA THR A 136 49.29 27.12 -79.97
C THR A 136 49.72 28.59 -80.14
N PRO A 137 49.53 29.47 -79.14
CA PRO A 137 50.30 30.70 -79.02
C PRO A 137 51.64 30.46 -78.31
N ASN A 138 52.66 31.19 -78.77
CA ASN A 138 54.06 31.22 -78.34
C ASN A 138 54.22 31.56 -76.83
N PRO A 139 55.27 31.09 -76.13
CA PRO A 139 55.32 31.09 -74.66
C PRO A 139 55.55 32.50 -74.10
N THR A 140 54.68 32.88 -73.16
CA THR A 140 54.93 34.02 -72.27
C THR A 140 55.75 33.55 -71.08
N ILE A 141 56.76 34.32 -70.72
CA ILE A 141 57.76 34.04 -69.70
C ILE A 141 57.06 33.97 -68.33
N THR A 142 56.93 32.78 -67.74
CA THR A 142 56.37 32.60 -66.39
C THR A 142 57.43 32.95 -65.34
N PRO A 143 57.16 33.86 -64.39
CA PRO A 143 58.09 34.15 -63.31
C PRO A 143 58.28 32.91 -62.41
N SER A 144 59.53 32.68 -61.99
CA SER A 144 59.91 31.62 -61.04
C SER A 144 59.05 31.68 -59.77
N PRO A 145 58.48 30.55 -59.29
CA PRO A 145 57.65 30.56 -58.10
C PRO A 145 58.47 30.96 -56.86
N LEU A 146 57.94 31.91 -56.09
CA LEU A 146 58.41 32.29 -54.77
C LEU A 146 58.31 31.07 -53.83
N PRO A 147 59.28 30.79 -52.93
CA PRO A 147 59.21 29.63 -52.05
C PRO A 147 57.94 29.67 -51.20
N THR A 148 57.08 28.66 -51.38
CA THR A 148 55.87 28.46 -50.59
C THR A 148 56.26 28.20 -49.14
N SER A 149 55.83 29.05 -48.22
CA SER A 149 55.99 28.83 -46.78
C SER A 149 55.34 27.51 -46.38
N THR A 150 56.11 26.62 -45.77
CA THR A 150 55.60 25.37 -45.17
C THR A 150 54.48 25.71 -44.18
N PRO A 151 53.28 25.10 -44.29
CA PRO A 151 52.21 25.40 -43.36
C PRO A 151 52.61 24.94 -41.96
N THR A 152 52.70 25.89 -41.02
CA THR A 152 52.84 25.60 -39.59
C THR A 152 51.65 24.74 -39.16
N SER A 153 51.90 23.55 -38.64
CA SER A 153 50.85 22.65 -38.16
C SER A 153 50.02 23.34 -37.08
N ILE A 154 48.72 23.54 -37.34
CA ILE A 154 47.77 24.01 -36.33
C ILE A 154 47.71 22.92 -35.25
N PRO A 155 47.92 23.24 -33.96
CA PRO A 155 47.77 22.26 -32.90
C PRO A 155 46.34 21.71 -32.91
N ILE A 156 46.22 20.39 -32.98
CA ILE A 156 44.92 19.70 -32.84
C ILE A 156 44.36 20.10 -31.47
N PRO A 157 43.13 20.64 -31.38
CA PRO A 157 42.54 20.99 -30.10
C PRO A 157 42.46 19.73 -29.23
N THR A 158 43.06 19.80 -28.04
CA THR A 158 42.95 18.73 -27.04
C THR A 158 41.47 18.46 -26.81
N PRO A 159 40.98 17.21 -26.93
CA PRO A 159 39.58 16.92 -26.68
C PRO A 159 39.23 17.34 -25.26
N LEU A 160 38.22 18.19 -25.13
CA LEU A 160 37.66 18.58 -23.83
C LEU A 160 37.29 17.30 -23.07
N PRO A 161 37.61 17.17 -21.77
CA PRO A 161 37.26 15.98 -21.02
C PRO A 161 35.76 15.72 -21.15
N THR A 162 35.41 14.57 -21.70
CA THR A 162 34.03 14.08 -21.73
C THR A 162 33.55 14.00 -20.28
N MET A 163 32.62 14.86 -19.87
CA MET A 163 32.05 14.77 -18.54
C MET A 163 31.39 13.40 -18.39
N THR A 164 31.85 12.61 -17.42
CA THR A 164 31.18 11.38 -17.02
C THR A 164 29.75 11.74 -16.61
N PRO A 165 28.69 11.17 -17.23
CA PRO A 165 27.33 11.49 -16.84
C PRO A 165 27.12 11.10 -15.38
N THR A 166 26.71 12.06 -14.55
CA THR A 166 26.27 11.79 -13.18
C THR A 166 25.13 10.78 -13.23
N PRO A 167 25.15 9.70 -12.43
CA PRO A 167 24.06 8.74 -12.40
C PRO A 167 22.76 9.47 -12.06
N THR A 168 21.75 9.31 -12.93
CA THR A 168 20.42 9.85 -12.69
C THR A 168 19.73 8.95 -11.66
N ILE A 169 19.40 9.50 -10.49
CA ILE A 169 18.62 8.78 -9.47
C ILE A 169 17.25 8.45 -10.08
N THR A 170 16.87 7.17 -10.04
CA THR A 170 15.58 6.72 -10.56
C THR A 170 14.48 6.85 -9.49
N THR A 171 13.21 6.87 -9.90
CA THR A 171 12.08 6.81 -8.95
C THR A 171 12.16 5.58 -8.06
N ILE A 172 12.67 4.45 -8.56
CA ILE A 172 12.83 3.22 -7.76
C ILE A 172 13.82 3.46 -6.62
N ASP A 173 14.93 4.16 -6.88
CA ASP A 173 15.92 4.52 -5.86
C ASP A 173 15.35 5.48 -4.81
N VAL A 174 14.49 6.41 -5.24
CA VAL A 174 13.76 7.33 -4.35
C VAL A 174 12.80 6.56 -3.45
N LEU A 175 12.01 5.65 -4.01
CA LEU A 175 11.06 4.84 -3.25
C LEU A 175 11.77 3.91 -2.26
N ALA A 176 12.89 3.31 -2.68
CA ALA A 176 13.70 2.45 -1.80
C ALA A 176 14.27 3.20 -0.59
N GLN A 177 14.66 4.46 -0.77
CA GLN A 177 15.07 5.34 0.34
C GLN A 177 13.87 5.71 1.22
N ALA A 178 12.75 6.10 0.61
CA ALA A 178 11.54 6.47 1.33
C ALA A 178 10.99 5.34 2.21
N THR A 179 11.15 4.07 1.80
CA THR A 179 10.77 2.90 2.62
C THR A 179 11.41 2.90 3.99
N LYS A 180 12.65 3.36 4.12
CA LYS A 180 13.38 3.38 5.41
C LYS A 180 12.84 4.41 6.39
N LYS A 181 12.07 5.37 5.88
CA LYS A 181 11.50 6.51 6.59
C LYS A 181 10.04 6.27 7.02
N VAL A 182 9.49 5.10 6.69
CA VAL A 182 8.12 4.70 7.05
C VAL A 182 8.20 3.53 8.02
N VAL A 183 7.40 3.57 9.07
CA VAL A 183 7.37 2.56 10.13
C VAL A 183 6.02 1.86 10.19
N LYS A 184 6.01 0.69 10.80
CA LYS A 184 4.80 -0.06 11.11
C LYS A 184 4.43 0.17 12.57
N ILE A 185 3.18 0.52 12.82
CA ILE A 185 2.65 0.72 14.18
C ILE A 185 1.77 -0.47 14.53
N LEU A 186 2.10 -1.15 15.61
CA LEU A 186 1.38 -2.29 16.17
C LEU A 186 0.70 -1.84 17.45
N SER A 187 -0.63 -1.84 17.50
CA SER A 187 -1.41 -1.46 18.67
C SER A 187 -2.53 -2.47 18.91
N GLY A 188 -2.25 -3.48 19.74
CA GLY A 188 -3.19 -4.57 20.04
C GLY A 188 -3.61 -5.38 18.80
N SER A 189 -4.92 -5.47 18.55
CA SER A 189 -5.49 -6.13 17.36
C SER A 189 -5.55 -5.22 16.12
N SER A 190 -5.12 -3.97 16.25
CA SER A 190 -5.11 -2.96 15.20
C SER A 190 -3.67 -2.57 14.86
N GLY A 191 -3.51 -1.80 13.79
CA GLY A 191 -2.24 -1.20 13.42
C GLY A 191 -2.32 -0.36 12.18
N GLY A 192 -1.21 0.29 11.87
CA GLY A 192 -1.12 1.23 10.78
C GLY A 192 0.34 1.53 10.45
N SER A 193 0.53 2.68 9.84
CA SER A 193 1.83 3.17 9.43
C SER A 193 2.20 4.44 10.18
N GLY A 194 3.47 4.80 10.14
CA GLY A 194 3.96 6.08 10.65
C GLY A 194 5.06 6.62 9.75
N VAL A 195 5.30 7.92 9.83
CA VAL A 195 6.31 8.65 9.05
C VAL A 195 7.37 9.20 9.99
N LEU A 196 8.63 8.80 9.80
CA LEU A 196 9.76 9.28 10.59
C LEU A 196 10.13 10.71 10.17
N VAL A 197 10.21 11.60 11.15
CA VAL A 197 10.62 13.00 11.01
C VAL A 197 11.58 13.38 12.12
N SER A 198 12.39 14.42 11.90
CA SER A 198 13.29 14.93 12.94
C SER A 198 12.49 15.51 14.11
N GLY A 199 12.83 15.07 15.32
CA GLY A 199 12.41 15.71 16.56
C GLY A 199 13.37 16.83 16.99
N ASN A 200 13.06 17.43 18.14
CA ASN A 200 13.92 18.48 18.73
C ASN A 200 15.13 17.92 19.48
N ASP A 201 15.05 16.68 19.99
CA ASP A 201 16.14 16.00 20.70
C ASP A 201 16.94 15.13 19.71
N PRO A 202 18.27 15.31 19.59
CA PRO A 202 19.10 14.50 18.68
C PRO A 202 19.17 13.00 19.03
N LEU A 203 18.71 12.59 20.23
CA LEU A 203 18.68 11.20 20.66
C LEU A 203 17.33 10.52 20.44
N THR A 204 16.31 11.28 20.05
CA THR A 204 14.97 10.76 19.78
C THR A 204 14.57 11.03 18.33
N THR A 205 13.58 10.27 17.85
CA THR A 205 13.00 10.45 16.53
C THR A 205 11.49 10.54 16.67
N PHE A 206 10.87 11.43 15.91
CA PHE A 206 9.42 11.59 15.91
C PHE A 206 8.79 10.79 14.79
N ILE A 207 7.58 10.33 15.05
CA ILE A 207 6.75 9.59 14.11
C ILE A 207 5.41 10.30 14.04
N ILE A 208 5.05 10.75 12.83
CA ILE A 208 3.71 11.24 12.55
C ILE A 208 2.85 10.05 12.12
N THR A 209 1.66 9.91 12.69
CA THR A 209 0.68 8.91 12.29
C THR A 209 -0.74 9.48 12.43
N ASN A 210 -1.76 8.67 12.16
CA ASN A 210 -3.14 9.04 12.46
C ASN A 210 -3.51 8.78 13.92
N GLU A 211 -4.41 9.59 14.45
CA GLU A 211 -4.89 9.43 15.82
C GLU A 211 -5.69 8.12 15.97
N HIS A 212 -6.52 7.78 14.99
CA HIS A 212 -7.29 6.53 15.05
C HIS A 212 -6.42 5.26 14.99
N VAL A 213 -5.15 5.35 14.56
CA VAL A 213 -4.22 4.22 14.57
C VAL A 213 -3.79 3.86 15.99
N ILE A 214 -3.82 4.84 16.91
CA ILE A 214 -3.31 4.72 18.27
C ILE A 214 -4.38 4.80 19.36
N GLU A 215 -5.67 4.81 19.00
CA GLU A 215 -6.78 5.07 19.96
C GLU A 215 -6.84 4.05 21.12
N ASP A 216 -6.43 2.79 20.91
CA ASP A 216 -6.49 1.69 21.88
C ASP A 216 -5.15 1.43 22.65
N LYS A 217 -4.61 2.51 23.23
CA LYS A 217 -3.27 2.78 23.81
C LYS A 217 -2.59 1.79 24.79
N SER A 218 -3.00 0.54 24.94
CA SER A 218 -2.46 -0.26 26.05
C SER A 218 -1.02 -0.75 25.86
N ASP A 219 -0.56 -1.04 24.64
CA ASP A 219 0.81 -1.50 24.35
C ASP A 219 1.18 -1.26 22.86
N MET A 220 1.73 -0.09 22.54
CA MET A 220 2.11 0.26 21.17
C MET A 220 3.59 -0.04 20.89
N LEU A 221 3.84 -0.80 19.83
CA LEU A 221 5.18 -1.07 19.32
C LEU A 221 5.37 -0.49 17.93
N ILE A 222 6.50 0.17 17.73
CA ILE A 222 6.92 0.74 16.45
C ILE A 222 7.97 -0.18 15.86
N GLU A 223 7.69 -0.77 14.71
CA GLU A 223 8.62 -1.61 13.97
C GLU A 223 9.22 -0.82 12.79
N LEU A 224 10.54 -0.66 12.80
CA LEU A 224 11.30 0.03 11.76
C LEU A 224 11.47 -0.86 10.51
N TYR A 225 11.94 -0.29 9.39
CA TYR A 225 12.16 -1.02 8.13
C TYR A 225 13.11 -2.23 8.26
N ASN A 226 14.01 -2.21 9.26
CA ASN A 226 14.97 -3.27 9.53
C ASN A 226 14.45 -4.33 10.51
N GLY A 227 13.20 -4.22 10.96
CA GLY A 227 12.55 -5.13 11.91
C GLY A 227 12.80 -4.80 13.39
N ASN A 228 13.61 -3.79 13.71
CA ASN A 228 13.82 -3.35 15.09
C ASN A 228 12.52 -2.77 15.65
N LYS A 229 12.24 -3.06 16.93
CA LYS A 229 11.05 -2.60 17.63
C LYS A 229 11.38 -1.63 18.75
N HIS A 230 10.58 -0.58 18.84
CA HIS A 230 10.71 0.47 19.84
C HIS A 230 9.36 0.69 20.52
N GLU A 231 9.38 0.94 21.82
CA GLU A 231 8.24 1.55 22.51
C GLU A 231 8.13 3.01 22.08
N GLY A 232 6.89 3.49 21.92
CA GLY A 232 6.62 4.87 21.54
C GLY A 232 5.83 5.61 22.60
N GLN A 233 6.23 6.84 22.86
CA GLN A 233 5.50 7.76 23.73
C GLN A 233 4.70 8.73 22.87
N ILE A 234 3.39 8.80 23.09
CA ILE A 234 2.55 9.80 22.43
C ILE A 234 2.86 11.16 23.05
N ILE A 235 3.29 12.11 22.22
CA ILE A 235 3.66 13.47 22.65
C ILE A 235 2.68 14.54 22.13
N PHE A 236 1.85 14.19 21.15
CA PHE A 236 0.79 15.07 20.62
C PHE A 236 -0.31 14.27 19.96
N GLU A 237 -1.55 14.74 20.09
CA GLU A 237 -2.75 14.18 19.47
C GLU A 237 -3.71 15.32 19.12
N ASP A 238 -4.24 15.30 17.89
CA ASP A 238 -5.31 16.16 17.45
C ASP A 238 -6.35 15.31 16.70
N LYS A 239 -7.50 15.11 17.37
CA LYS A 239 -8.64 14.33 16.86
C LYS A 239 -9.37 15.02 15.72
N GLU A 240 -9.31 16.35 15.64
CA GLU A 240 -9.98 17.09 14.58
C GLU A 240 -9.33 16.78 13.24
N ILE A 241 -8.00 16.71 13.23
CA ILE A 241 -7.22 16.44 12.03
C ILE A 241 -6.78 14.98 11.85
N ASP A 242 -7.16 14.12 12.78
CA ASP A 242 -6.79 12.71 12.85
C ASP A 242 -5.27 12.51 12.78
N ILE A 243 -4.51 13.21 13.64
CA ILE A 243 -3.05 13.12 13.69
C ILE A 243 -2.57 12.88 15.12
N ALA A 244 -1.54 12.04 15.23
CA ALA A 244 -0.75 11.89 16.44
C ALA A 244 0.75 11.96 16.12
N ILE A 245 1.52 12.43 17.09
CA ILE A 245 2.99 12.42 17.04
C ILE A 245 3.49 11.59 18.21
N ILE A 246 4.36 10.64 17.87
CA ILE A 246 4.97 9.69 18.78
C ILE A 246 6.46 9.94 18.80
N GLU A 247 7.07 9.92 19.99
CA GLU A 247 8.51 9.93 20.19
C GLU A 247 9.02 8.52 20.45
N ILE A 248 10.13 8.15 19.82
CA ILE A 248 10.86 6.92 20.12
C ILE A 248 12.31 7.24 20.52
N ASN A 249 12.85 6.45 21.45
CA ASN A 249 14.26 6.50 21.84
C ASN A 249 15.15 5.80 20.80
N ALA A 250 15.31 6.44 19.64
CA ALA A 250 16.15 6.01 18.54
C ALA A 250 16.75 7.22 17.81
N PHE A 251 17.99 7.09 17.35
CA PHE A 251 18.75 8.12 16.65
C PHE A 251 19.43 7.53 15.40
N ASP A 252 20.02 8.39 14.56
CA ASP A 252 20.68 8.01 13.30
C ASP A 252 19.76 7.24 12.32
N LEU A 253 18.49 7.64 12.29
CA LEU A 253 17.49 7.11 11.37
C LEU A 253 17.38 8.00 10.12
N GLU A 254 17.05 7.39 8.98
CA GLU A 254 16.63 8.15 7.80
C GLU A 254 15.23 8.72 8.06
N VAL A 255 15.06 10.02 7.88
CA VAL A 255 13.81 10.75 8.15
C VAL A 255 13.35 11.55 6.94
N PHE A 256 12.07 11.90 6.90
CA PHE A 256 11.55 12.87 5.95
C PHE A 256 11.81 14.30 6.45
N ASP A 257 12.17 15.17 5.50
CA ASP A 257 12.14 16.60 5.72
C ASP A 257 10.69 17.09 5.68
N ILE A 258 10.34 17.97 6.60
CA ILE A 258 9.08 18.71 6.56
C ILE A 258 9.34 20.00 5.78
N LEU A 259 8.65 20.16 4.65
CA LEU A 259 8.75 21.33 3.78
C LEU A 259 7.38 21.99 3.66
N LEU A 260 7.28 23.27 4.02
CA LEU A 260 6.01 24.00 4.08
C LEU A 260 5.74 24.74 2.78
N VAL A 261 5.43 23.98 1.73
CA VAL A 261 5.27 24.49 0.36
C VAL A 261 3.81 24.67 -0.06
N GLY A 262 2.87 24.41 0.85
CA GLY A 262 1.44 24.46 0.59
C GLY A 262 0.91 23.28 -0.22
N PRO A 263 -0.36 23.36 -0.67
CA PRO A 263 -1.00 22.27 -1.38
C PRO A 263 -0.31 21.95 -2.72
N PRO A 264 -0.06 20.67 -3.04
CA PRO A 264 0.57 20.27 -4.29
C PRO A 264 -0.32 20.57 -5.51
N ALA A 265 0.27 20.69 -6.69
CA ALA A 265 -0.50 20.87 -7.91
C ALA A 265 -1.34 19.63 -8.25
N VAL A 266 -2.60 19.85 -8.69
CA VAL A 266 -3.44 18.77 -9.25
C VAL A 266 -2.77 18.18 -10.49
N GLY A 267 -2.76 16.86 -10.60
CA GLY A 267 -2.04 16.11 -11.62
C GLY A 267 -0.59 15.76 -11.26
N LEU A 268 -0.07 16.22 -10.11
CA LEU A 268 1.25 15.81 -9.62
C LEU A 268 1.25 14.31 -9.31
N GLU A 269 2.22 13.58 -9.83
CA GLU A 269 2.45 12.16 -9.51
C GLU A 269 2.88 11.99 -8.06
N VAL A 270 2.19 11.09 -7.36
CA VAL A 270 2.40 10.78 -5.95
C VAL A 270 2.39 9.28 -5.69
N TYR A 271 3.04 8.89 -4.60
CA TYR A 271 3.13 7.52 -4.12
C TYR A 271 2.66 7.45 -2.67
N ALA A 272 1.76 6.53 -2.37
CA ALA A 272 1.33 6.24 -1.02
C ALA A 272 2.09 5.01 -0.49
N LEU A 273 2.76 5.20 0.65
CA LEU A 273 3.65 4.24 1.27
C LEU A 273 3.05 3.84 2.63
N GLY A 274 3.10 2.55 2.96
CA GLY A 274 2.60 2.07 4.24
C GLY A 274 2.62 0.55 4.39
N TYR A 275 2.09 0.06 5.50
CA TYR A 275 1.99 -1.34 5.90
C TYR A 275 0.52 -1.77 5.95
N PRO A 276 -0.13 -1.98 4.78
CA PRO A 276 -1.53 -2.37 4.73
C PRO A 276 -1.75 -3.68 5.48
N LEU A 277 -2.86 -3.76 6.21
CA LEU A 277 -3.29 -4.93 6.99
C LEU A 277 -2.25 -5.45 7.99
N ASN A 278 -1.31 -4.60 8.42
CA ASN A 278 -0.16 -4.99 9.24
C ASN A 278 0.68 -6.11 8.61
N GLU A 279 0.75 -6.17 7.28
CA GLU A 279 1.55 -7.15 6.54
C GLU A 279 2.86 -6.52 6.05
N ASN A 280 3.21 -6.79 4.78
CA ASN A 280 4.39 -6.28 4.11
C ASN A 280 4.20 -4.82 3.73
N TYR A 281 5.32 -4.11 3.71
CA TYR A 281 5.39 -2.77 3.15
C TYR A 281 4.85 -2.74 1.72
N SER A 282 4.06 -1.72 1.40
CA SER A 282 3.44 -1.51 0.10
C SER A 282 3.65 -0.10 -0.40
N VAL A 283 3.72 0.03 -1.73
CA VAL A 283 3.71 1.30 -2.44
C VAL A 283 2.61 1.26 -3.48
N THR A 284 1.76 2.27 -3.49
CA THR A 284 0.78 2.49 -4.55
C THR A 284 1.06 3.83 -5.21
N SER A 285 0.78 3.94 -6.51
CA SER A 285 1.02 5.17 -7.29
C SER A 285 -0.29 5.75 -7.76
N GLY A 286 -0.29 7.07 -7.94
CA GLY A 286 -1.41 7.83 -8.44
C GLY A 286 -1.02 9.29 -8.67
N ILE A 287 -2.02 10.16 -8.66
CA ILE A 287 -1.86 11.60 -8.77
C ILE A 287 -2.62 12.33 -7.69
N VAL A 288 -2.22 13.58 -7.43
CA VAL A 288 -3.07 14.55 -6.75
C VAL A 288 -4.31 14.79 -7.62
N SER A 289 -5.45 14.30 -7.15
CA SER A 289 -6.74 14.42 -7.83
C SER A 289 -7.44 15.74 -7.53
N ALA A 290 -7.30 16.23 -6.30
CA ALA A 290 -7.85 17.51 -5.85
C ALA A 290 -7.18 17.95 -4.55
N ASN A 291 -7.24 19.25 -4.25
CA ASN A 291 -6.97 19.78 -2.91
C ASN A 291 -8.31 20.19 -2.32
N LEU A 292 -8.62 19.67 -1.13
CA LEU A 292 -9.89 19.89 -0.45
C LEU A 292 -9.65 20.68 0.83
N TYR A 293 -10.50 21.67 1.06
CA TYR A 293 -10.57 22.36 2.33
C TYR A 293 -11.87 21.95 3.00
N GLU A 294 -11.78 21.31 4.15
CA GLU A 294 -12.96 20.91 4.92
C GLU A 294 -13.34 22.07 5.85
N GLU A 295 -14.43 22.78 5.52
CA GLU A 295 -14.81 24.02 6.22
C GLU A 295 -15.11 23.80 7.71
N ASP A 296 -15.66 22.64 8.08
CA ASP A 296 -16.05 22.33 9.45
C ASP A 296 -14.85 22.06 10.37
N SER A 297 -13.81 21.41 9.84
CA SER A 297 -12.58 21.09 10.57
C SER A 297 -11.46 22.12 10.34
N GLY A 298 -11.58 22.94 9.28
CA GLY A 298 -10.59 23.92 8.87
C GLY A 298 -9.34 23.31 8.24
N ILE A 299 -9.41 22.05 7.75
CA ILE A 299 -8.23 21.27 7.36
C ILE A 299 -8.09 21.23 5.85
N GLN A 300 -6.85 21.43 5.39
CA GLN A 300 -6.45 21.13 4.03
C GLN A 300 -6.07 19.64 3.86
N MET A 301 -6.78 18.95 2.98
CA MET A 301 -6.50 17.57 2.58
C MET A 301 -6.10 17.49 1.10
N VAL A 302 -5.25 16.51 0.78
CA VAL A 302 -4.87 16.12 -0.57
C VAL A 302 -5.68 14.89 -0.95
N GLN A 303 -6.52 14.99 -1.97
CA GLN A 303 -7.20 13.85 -2.56
C GLN A 303 -6.27 13.18 -3.57
N THR A 304 -6.18 11.86 -3.54
CA THR A 304 -5.38 11.04 -4.47
C THR A 304 -6.18 9.86 -5.02
N ASP A 305 -5.85 9.42 -6.23
CA ASP A 305 -6.34 8.16 -6.80
C ASP A 305 -5.37 6.99 -6.54
N ALA A 306 -4.22 7.24 -5.89
CA ALA A 306 -3.36 6.19 -5.36
C ALA A 306 -4.16 5.29 -4.41
N ALA A 307 -4.03 3.97 -4.59
CA ALA A 307 -4.80 3.02 -3.81
C ALA A 307 -4.43 3.10 -2.33
N LEU A 308 -5.41 3.48 -1.49
CA LEU A 308 -5.30 3.43 -0.04
C LEU A 308 -6.14 2.25 0.49
N ASN A 309 -5.52 1.45 1.35
CA ASN A 309 -6.14 0.30 2.01
C ASN A 309 -5.95 0.42 3.52
N PRO A 310 -6.77 -0.27 4.33
CA PRO A 310 -6.54 -0.35 5.78
C PRO A 310 -5.08 -0.73 6.07
N GLY A 311 -4.43 0.02 6.97
CA GLY A 311 -3.00 -0.09 7.31
C GLY A 311 -2.07 0.89 6.58
N ASN A 312 -2.50 1.51 5.47
CA ASN A 312 -1.78 2.67 4.91
C ASN A 312 -1.99 3.95 5.74
N SER A 313 -3.04 3.99 6.57
CA SER A 313 -3.31 5.09 7.49
C SER A 313 -2.09 5.36 8.38
N GLY A 314 -1.69 6.62 8.43
CA GLY A 314 -0.50 7.14 9.09
C GLY A 314 0.77 7.06 8.25
N GLY A 315 0.71 6.48 7.05
CA GLY A 315 1.84 6.34 6.13
C GLY A 315 2.07 7.58 5.27
N ALA A 316 3.18 7.59 4.53
CA ALA A 316 3.58 8.76 3.74
C ALA A 316 2.87 8.85 2.39
N LEU A 317 2.42 10.04 2.01
CA LEU A 317 2.18 10.42 0.62
C LEU A 317 3.37 11.26 0.15
N ILE A 318 4.10 10.80 -0.87
CA ILE A 318 5.30 11.47 -1.37
C ILE A 318 5.19 11.76 -2.87
N ASN A 319 5.90 12.77 -3.36
CA ASN A 319 6.05 13.00 -4.80
C ASN A 319 7.22 12.18 -5.39
N ARG A 320 7.41 12.24 -6.72
CA ARG A 320 8.51 11.57 -7.44
C ARG A 320 9.93 11.94 -6.99
N ASN A 321 10.09 13.07 -6.29
CA ASN A 321 11.35 13.53 -5.76
C ASN A 321 11.60 13.01 -4.32
N GLY A 322 10.66 12.26 -3.75
CA GLY A 322 10.75 11.74 -2.39
C GLY A 322 10.36 12.75 -1.32
N ALA A 323 9.83 13.91 -1.69
CA ALA A 323 9.37 14.91 -0.74
C ALA A 323 8.02 14.51 -0.14
N LEU A 324 7.89 14.67 1.17
CA LEU A 324 6.68 14.40 1.91
C LEU A 324 5.61 15.44 1.57
N VAL A 325 4.48 14.97 1.05
CA VAL A 325 3.32 15.79 0.69
C VAL A 325 2.28 15.78 1.82
N GLY A 326 2.06 14.62 2.43
CA GLY A 326 1.08 14.47 3.49
C GLY A 326 1.09 13.10 4.13
N ILE A 327 0.17 12.92 5.08
CA ILE A 327 -0.02 11.68 5.83
C ILE A 327 -1.29 11.01 5.32
N ASN A 328 -1.19 9.80 4.77
CA ASN A 328 -2.34 9.03 4.29
C ASN A 328 -3.31 8.80 5.45
N THR A 329 -4.58 9.16 5.32
CA THR A 329 -5.54 9.10 6.43
C THR A 329 -6.65 8.10 6.16
N SER A 330 -7.42 8.35 5.11
CA SER A 330 -8.68 7.68 4.87
C SER A 330 -8.95 7.51 3.38
N ARG A 331 -10.02 6.78 3.08
CA ARG A 331 -10.57 6.67 1.73
C ARG A 331 -12.09 6.75 1.79
N LYS A 332 -12.68 7.29 0.72
CA LYS A 332 -14.13 7.23 0.54
C LYS A 332 -14.51 5.86 -0.01
N GLU A 333 -15.21 5.07 0.79
CA GLU A 333 -15.69 3.75 0.37
C GLU A 333 -17.09 3.78 -0.23
N LYS A 334 -17.94 4.69 0.27
CA LYS A 334 -19.33 4.82 -0.18
C LYS A 334 -19.75 6.29 -0.25
N THR A 335 -20.65 6.59 -1.16
CA THR A 335 -21.39 7.86 -1.18
C THR A 335 -22.47 7.87 -0.10
N GLY A 336 -23.03 9.05 0.22
CA GLY A 336 -24.17 9.16 1.14
C GLY A 336 -25.41 8.35 0.71
N SER A 337 -25.54 8.03 -0.58
CA SER A 337 -26.58 7.15 -1.11
C SER A 337 -26.19 5.67 -1.16
N GLY A 338 -25.06 5.28 -0.55
CA GLY A 338 -24.60 3.88 -0.46
C GLY A 338 -23.89 3.32 -1.70
N ARG A 339 -23.65 4.12 -2.75
CA ARG A 339 -22.89 3.67 -3.93
C ARG A 339 -21.42 3.49 -3.57
N ILE A 340 -20.83 2.37 -3.99
CA ILE A 340 -19.39 2.09 -3.81
C ILE A 340 -18.57 3.16 -4.54
N VAL A 341 -17.54 3.65 -3.87
CA VAL A 341 -16.54 4.57 -4.38
C VAL A 341 -15.20 3.86 -4.40
N THR A 342 -14.41 4.12 -5.43
CA THR A 342 -13.08 3.53 -5.63
C THR A 342 -12.10 4.65 -5.97
N ASN A 343 -10.85 4.50 -5.56
CA ASN A 343 -9.76 5.44 -5.88
C ASN A 343 -10.04 6.90 -5.47
N MET A 344 -10.67 7.08 -4.31
CA MET A 344 -10.80 8.39 -3.66
C MET A 344 -10.15 8.28 -2.28
N GLY A 345 -8.83 8.40 -2.26
CA GLY A 345 -8.02 8.45 -1.05
C GLY A 345 -7.78 9.90 -0.60
N TYR A 346 -7.50 10.07 0.68
CA TYR A 346 -7.17 11.36 1.28
C TYR A 346 -5.91 11.27 2.12
N ALA A 347 -5.13 12.34 2.10
CA ALA A 347 -4.01 12.56 2.98
C ALA A 347 -4.11 13.95 3.62
N THR A 348 -3.82 14.05 4.91
CA THR A 348 -3.71 15.33 5.61
C THR A 348 -2.43 16.01 5.12
N LEU A 349 -2.53 17.26 4.69
CA LEU A 349 -1.39 18.02 4.17
C LEU A 349 -0.33 18.18 5.27
N ILE A 350 0.96 18.00 4.94
CA ILE A 350 2.03 18.08 5.94
C ILE A 350 2.10 19.46 6.61
N ASP A 351 1.77 20.52 5.88
CA ASP A 351 1.68 21.89 6.40
C ASP A 351 0.66 22.01 7.55
N GLU A 352 -0.47 21.29 7.49
CA GLU A 352 -1.48 21.30 8.54
C GLU A 352 -0.96 20.63 9.82
N VAL A 353 -0.25 19.51 9.66
CA VAL A 353 0.38 18.82 10.79
C VAL A 353 1.35 19.75 11.51
N TYR A 354 2.20 20.45 10.75
CA TYR A 354 3.14 21.41 11.31
C TYR A 354 2.44 22.59 11.98
N GLN A 355 1.42 23.19 11.34
CA GLN A 355 0.69 24.34 11.87
C GLN A 355 0.01 24.06 13.21
N LYS A 356 -0.44 22.81 13.42
CA LYS A 356 -1.09 22.38 14.66
C LYS A 356 -0.11 21.98 15.76
N SER A 357 1.13 21.66 15.41
CA SER A 357 2.17 21.22 16.35
C SER A 357 3.53 21.93 16.20
N PRO A 358 3.58 23.27 15.99
CA PRO A 358 4.82 23.95 15.61
C PRO A 358 5.87 23.95 16.72
N HIS A 359 5.46 23.76 17.98
CA HIS A 359 6.33 23.69 19.14
C HIS A 359 7.16 22.39 19.21
N LEU A 360 6.81 21.37 18.42
CA LEU A 360 7.49 20.09 18.38
C LEU A 360 8.60 20.04 17.34
N PHE A 361 8.59 20.93 16.36
CA PHE A 361 9.56 20.92 15.29
C PHE A 361 10.48 22.13 15.36
N ASN A 362 11.75 21.93 15.03
CA ASN A 362 12.74 23.01 15.06
C ASN A 362 12.37 24.16 14.12
N ALA A 363 12.82 25.37 14.47
CA ALA A 363 12.55 26.60 13.73
C ALA A 363 13.20 26.65 12.32
N ASP A 364 14.16 25.76 12.03
CA ASP A 364 14.92 25.72 10.77
C ASP A 364 14.20 24.98 9.63
N ILE A 365 12.90 24.71 9.79
CA ILE A 365 12.07 24.15 8.71
C ILE A 365 12.08 25.08 7.51
N GLN A 366 12.51 24.53 6.37
CA GLN A 366 12.61 25.25 5.11
C GLN A 366 11.19 25.60 4.63
N ARG A 367 10.92 26.90 4.56
CA ARG A 367 9.71 27.48 3.95
C ARG A 367 9.93 27.72 2.46
#